data_AF-A0A7X7P4K1-F1
#
_entry.id   AF-A0A7X7P4K1-F1
#
_cell.length_a   1.000
_cell.length_b   1.000
_cell.length_c   1.000
_cell.angle_alpha   90.00
_cell.angle_beta   90.00
_cell.angle_gamma   90.00
#
_symmetry.space_group_name_H-M   'P 1'
#
loop_
_entity.id
_entity.type
_entity.pdbx_description
1 polymer ?
#
loop_
_entity_poly.entity_id
_entity_poly.type
_entity_poly.pdbx_seq_one_letter_code
_entity_poly.pdbx_strand_id
1 'polypeptide(L)'
;MTIQMRVEDERNQYPLMKVSGVPVAEIITLAKAFPAVPIVCLCAYFGEAVELVQKTQSVHVDLAFLETFRTLPALLAKIPADRVLFGSHTPFLYTRPAVLKLEGIRGTAGDCRAVSRDNAARLFGIGKEKTHTPVHA
;
A
#
# COMPACT_ATOMS: atom_id res chain seq x y z
N MET A 1 5.31 6.83 7.66
CA MET A 1 5.47 7.83 6.57
C MET A 1 4.74 7.33 5.34
N THR A 2 4.10 8.21 4.55
CA THR A 2 3.44 7.86 3.29
C THR A 2 4.15 8.55 2.12
N ILE A 3 4.39 7.82 1.04
CA ILE A 3 4.98 8.34 -0.20
C ILE A 3 3.96 8.09 -1.30
N GLN A 4 3.45 9.17 -1.89
CA GLN A 4 2.66 9.09 -3.11
C GLN A 4 3.61 8.82 -4.28
N MET A 5 3.61 7.61 -4.82
CA MET A 5 4.50 7.30 -5.94
C MET A 5 4.05 7.96 -7.23
N ARG A 6 2.73 8.07 -7.44
CA ARG A 6 2.12 8.67 -8.63
C ARG A 6 0.70 9.13 -8.36
N VAL A 7 0.29 10.22 -8.99
CA VAL A 7 -1.10 10.74 -8.91
C VAL A 7 -1.96 10.17 -10.04
N GLU A 8 -1.38 10.00 -11.22
CA GLU A 8 -2.03 9.46 -12.40
C GLU A 8 -1.01 8.62 -13.17
N ASP A 9 -1.49 7.62 -13.90
CA ASP A 9 -0.67 6.89 -14.87
C ASP A 9 -0.04 7.88 -15.85
N GLU A 10 1.28 7.79 -16.02
CA GLU A 10 2.07 8.76 -16.78
C GLU A 10 1.62 8.85 -18.24
N ARG A 11 0.96 7.83 -18.78
CA ARG A 11 0.40 7.81 -20.15
C ARG A 11 -0.86 8.66 -20.27
N ASN A 12 -1.63 8.80 -19.19
CA ASN A 12 -2.88 9.56 -19.16
C ASN A 12 -2.66 11.05 -18.84
N GLN A 13 -1.53 11.39 -18.23
CA GLN A 13 -1.20 12.77 -17.89
C GLN A 13 -1.19 13.69 -19.12
N TYR A 14 -1.59 14.95 -18.92
CA TYR A 14 -1.55 15.98 -19.96
C TYR A 14 -0.12 16.12 -20.55
N PRO A 15 0.06 16.21 -21.88
CA PRO A 15 1.38 16.22 -22.50
C PRO A 15 2.36 17.29 -22.00
N LEU A 16 1.87 18.46 -21.56
CA LEU A 16 2.72 19.54 -21.03
C LEU A 16 2.90 19.50 -19.50
N MET A 17 2.28 18.54 -18.82
CA MET A 17 2.35 18.37 -17.36
C MET A 17 2.66 16.92 -17.02
N LYS A 18 3.81 16.43 -17.49
CA LYS A 18 4.31 15.10 -17.15
C LYS A 18 5.05 15.15 -15.81
N VAL A 19 4.62 14.31 -14.88
CA VAL A 19 5.25 14.08 -13.59
C VAL A 19 5.59 12.59 -13.50
N SER A 20 6.89 12.30 -13.53
CA SER A 20 7.39 10.93 -13.37
C SER A 20 7.07 10.39 -11.99
N GLY A 21 6.80 9.09 -11.90
CA GLY A 21 6.67 8.42 -10.61
C GLY A 21 7.98 8.43 -9.81
N VAL A 22 7.86 8.28 -8.49
CA VAL A 22 9.02 8.21 -7.59
C VAL A 22 9.86 6.96 -7.87
N PRO A 23 11.18 7.08 -8.11
CA PRO A 23 12.03 5.94 -8.42
C PRO A 23 12.09 4.91 -7.28
N VAL A 24 11.82 3.64 -7.60
CA VAL A 24 11.85 2.52 -6.64
C VAL A 24 13.19 2.40 -5.92
N ALA A 25 14.30 2.63 -6.63
CA ALA A 25 15.65 2.55 -6.07
C ALA A 25 15.90 3.57 -4.94
N GLU A 26 15.33 4.77 -5.05
CA GLU A 26 15.45 5.81 -4.03
C GLU A 26 14.64 5.45 -2.78
N ILE A 27 13.44 4.90 -2.96
CA ILE A 27 12.61 4.41 -1.85
C ILE A 27 13.31 3.26 -1.12
N ILE A 28 13.94 2.32 -1.85
CA ILE A 28 14.71 1.23 -1.25
C ILE A 28 15.89 1.79 -0.44
N THR A 29 16.59 2.78 -0.98
CA THR A 29 17.70 3.44 -0.30
C THR A 29 17.23 4.10 0.99
N LEU A 30 16.12 4.84 0.94
CA LEU A 30 15.49 5.46 2.09
C LEU A 30 15.05 4.44 3.15
N ALA A 31 14.38 3.37 2.73
CA ALA A 31 13.91 2.31 3.63
C ALA A 31 15.06 1.59 4.34
N LYS A 32 16.20 1.39 3.65
CA LYS A 32 17.41 0.81 4.23
C LYS A 32 18.12 1.75 5.19
N ALA A 33 18.09 3.05 4.93
CA ALA A 33 18.63 4.06 5.85
C ALA A 33 17.80 4.17 7.14
N PHE A 34 16.49 3.93 7.06
CA PHE A 34 15.57 4.02 8.20
C PHE A 34 14.76 2.73 8.39
N PRO A 35 15.40 1.61 8.76
CA PRO A 35 14.74 0.30 8.80
C PRO A 35 13.63 0.20 9.85
N ALA A 36 13.66 1.04 10.89
CA ALA A 36 12.65 1.09 11.94
C ALA A 36 11.42 1.92 11.57
N VAL A 37 11.46 2.71 10.48
CA VAL A 37 10.37 3.61 10.10
C VAL A 37 9.49 2.93 9.05
N PRO A 38 8.21 2.65 9.33
CA PRO A 38 7.32 2.11 8.32
C PRO A 38 7.04 3.13 7.22
N ILE A 39 7.22 2.72 5.97
CA ILE A 39 6.97 3.52 4.77
C ILE A 39 5.80 2.89 4.03
N VAL A 40 4.80 3.70 3.66
CA VAL A 40 3.68 3.26 2.83
C VAL A 40 3.84 3.88 1.45
N CYS A 41 4.04 3.05 0.44
CA CYS A 41 4.11 3.47 -0.96
C CYS A 41 2.72 3.36 -1.58
N LEU A 42 2.14 4.50 -1.89
CA LEU A 42 0.81 4.60 -2.48
C LEU A 42 0.92 4.61 -4.00
N CYS A 43 -0.01 3.90 -4.66
CA CYS A 43 -0.15 3.83 -6.10
C CYS A 43 1.06 3.19 -6.82
N ALA A 44 1.72 2.20 -6.21
CA ALA A 44 2.77 1.42 -6.87
C ALA A 44 2.22 0.58 -8.05
N TYR A 45 3.03 0.35 -9.09
CA TYR A 45 2.74 -0.65 -10.11
C TYR A 45 3.07 -2.04 -9.57
N PHE A 46 2.53 -3.08 -10.20
CA PHE A 46 2.69 -4.45 -9.71
C PHE A 46 4.14 -4.89 -9.52
N GLY A 47 5.00 -4.67 -10.53
CA GLY A 47 6.41 -5.03 -10.45
C GLY A 47 7.16 -4.25 -9.37
N GLU A 48 6.85 -2.97 -9.23
CA GLU A 48 7.45 -2.09 -8.23
C GLU A 48 7.05 -2.49 -6.82
N ALA A 49 5.77 -2.81 -6.60
CA ALA A 49 5.27 -3.26 -5.32
C ALA A 49 5.96 -4.55 -4.85
N VAL A 50 6.14 -5.51 -5.76
CA VAL A 50 6.87 -6.74 -5.49
C VAL A 50 8.33 -6.43 -5.14
N GLU A 51 9.00 -5.61 -5.96
CA GLU A 51 10.40 -5.25 -5.75
C GLU A 51 10.63 -4.53 -4.41
N LEU A 52 9.80 -3.53 -4.11
CA LEU A 52 9.87 -2.74 -2.87
C LEU A 52 9.76 -3.62 -1.63
N VAL A 53 8.77 -4.52 -1.61
CA VAL A 53 8.52 -5.40 -0.45
C VAL A 53 9.57 -6.51 -0.35
N GLN A 54 10.05 -7.07 -1.47
CA GLN A 54 11.08 -8.11 -1.43
C GLN A 54 12.46 -7.56 -1.01
N LYS A 55 12.77 -6.31 -1.31
CA LYS A 55 14.08 -5.70 -1.03
C LYS A 55 14.14 -4.92 0.29
N THR A 56 13.04 -4.78 1.03
CA THR A 56 12.98 -3.97 2.25
C THR A 56 12.13 -4.61 3.34
N GLN A 57 12.46 -4.33 4.61
CA GLN A 57 11.72 -4.83 5.76
C GLN A 57 10.67 -3.86 6.30
N SER A 58 10.62 -2.61 5.83
CA SER A 58 9.73 -1.55 6.37
C SER A 58 8.71 -0.95 5.39
N VAL A 59 8.82 -1.22 4.08
CA VAL A 59 7.86 -0.77 3.05
C VAL A 59 6.58 -1.61 2.96
N HIS A 60 5.44 -0.93 3.05
CA HIS A 60 4.11 -1.44 2.74
C HIS A 60 3.60 -0.80 1.44
N VAL A 61 2.68 -1.45 0.75
CA VAL A 61 2.12 -0.99 -0.54
C VAL A 61 0.60 -1.02 -0.50
N ASP A 62 -0.07 -0.15 -1.26
CA ASP A 62 -1.53 -0.17 -1.40
C ASP A 62 -2.02 -0.89 -2.66
N LEU A 63 -3.34 -1.16 -2.73
CA LEU A 63 -3.96 -1.86 -3.86
C LEU A 63 -4.37 -0.94 -5.03
N ALA A 64 -4.24 0.38 -4.91
CA ALA A 64 -4.93 1.30 -5.81
C ALA A 64 -4.55 1.13 -7.29
N PHE A 65 -3.25 1.15 -7.60
CA PHE A 65 -2.72 1.02 -8.98
C PHE A 65 -2.31 -0.40 -9.37
N LEU A 66 -2.56 -1.37 -8.49
CA LEU A 66 -2.29 -2.77 -8.77
C LEU A 66 -3.42 -3.32 -9.65
N GLU A 67 -3.22 -3.27 -10.96
CA GLU A 67 -4.19 -3.75 -11.94
C GLU A 67 -3.67 -5.00 -12.65
N THR A 68 -4.15 -6.16 -12.20
CA THR A 68 -3.88 -7.45 -12.87
C THR A 68 -5.02 -8.43 -12.63
N PHE A 69 -5.11 -9.47 -13.46
CA PHE A 69 -6.11 -10.52 -13.28
C PHE A 69 -5.93 -11.18 -11.91
N ARG A 70 -7.01 -11.23 -11.12
CA ARG A 70 -6.99 -11.72 -9.72
C ARG A 70 -5.88 -11.04 -8.91
N THR A 71 -5.91 -9.71 -8.87
CA THR A 71 -4.85 -8.85 -8.31
C THR A 71 -4.32 -9.34 -6.97
N LEU A 72 -5.18 -9.48 -5.95
CA LEU A 72 -4.70 -9.82 -4.61
C LEU A 72 -4.08 -11.23 -4.55
N PRO A 73 -4.71 -12.31 -5.07
CA PRO A 73 -4.05 -13.62 -5.16
C PRO A 73 -2.71 -13.59 -5.90
N ALA A 74 -2.62 -12.87 -7.03
CA ALA A 74 -1.38 -12.75 -7.78
C ALA A 74 -0.27 -12.04 -6.99
N LEU A 75 -0.64 -11.01 -6.22
CA LEU A 75 0.27 -10.25 -5.38
C LEU A 75 0.73 -11.07 -4.17
N LEU A 76 -0.19 -11.74 -3.48
CA LEU A 76 0.10 -12.56 -2.30
C LEU A 76 0.93 -13.82 -2.61
N ALA A 77 0.94 -14.27 -3.86
CA ALA A 77 1.87 -15.30 -4.32
C ALA A 77 3.34 -14.80 -4.40
N LYS A 78 3.60 -13.50 -4.27
CA LYS A 78 4.92 -12.88 -4.42
C LYS A 78 5.39 -12.14 -3.17
N ILE A 79 4.48 -11.59 -2.39
CA ILE A 79 4.76 -10.79 -1.19
C ILE A 79 3.80 -11.13 -0.04
N PRO A 80 4.21 -10.97 1.22
CA PRO A 80 3.37 -11.34 2.36
C PRO A 80 2.18 -10.38 2.55
N ALA A 81 1.04 -10.94 2.99
CA ALA A 81 -0.21 -10.21 3.13
C ALA A 81 -0.14 -9.05 4.13
N ASP A 82 0.69 -9.14 5.16
CA ASP A 82 0.85 -8.12 6.20
C ASP A 82 1.53 -6.83 5.71
N ARG A 83 2.03 -6.83 4.47
CA ARG A 83 2.67 -5.70 3.77
C ARG A 83 1.78 -5.01 2.75
N VAL A 84 0.55 -5.48 2.60
CA VAL A 84 -0.40 -4.95 1.63
C VAL A 84 -1.53 -4.24 2.37
N LEU A 85 -1.87 -3.03 1.92
CA LEU A 85 -2.94 -2.21 2.45
C LEU A 85 -4.02 -2.02 1.39
N PHE A 86 -5.27 -1.93 1.82
CA PHE A 86 -6.32 -1.42 0.95
C PHE A 86 -6.08 0.07 0.66
N GLY A 87 -6.21 0.43 -0.62
CA GLY A 87 -6.18 1.80 -1.10
C GLY A 87 -7.01 1.90 -2.37
N SER A 88 -7.80 2.97 -2.49
CA SER A 88 -8.67 3.19 -3.65
C SER A 88 -8.23 4.35 -4.54
N HIS A 89 -7.32 5.20 -4.05
CA HIS A 89 -6.88 6.44 -4.72
C HIS A 89 -8.04 7.31 -5.23
N THR A 90 -9.14 7.33 -4.48
CA THR A 90 -10.28 8.21 -4.75
C THR A 90 -9.89 9.66 -4.40
N PRO A 91 -10.22 10.66 -5.25
CA PRO A 91 -11.17 10.62 -6.37
C PRO A 91 -10.58 10.32 -7.76
N PHE A 92 -9.28 10.07 -7.88
CA PHE A 92 -8.64 9.84 -9.20
C PHE A 92 -9.04 8.49 -9.81
N LEU A 93 -9.24 7.47 -8.97
CA LEU A 93 -9.81 6.18 -9.38
C LEU A 93 -11.16 5.93 -8.69
N TYR A 94 -12.04 5.21 -9.39
CA TYR A 94 -13.30 4.75 -8.83
C TYR A 94 -13.05 3.80 -7.66
N THR A 95 -13.76 4.03 -6.55
CA THR A 95 -13.60 3.20 -5.34
C THR A 95 -14.04 1.76 -5.54
N ARG A 96 -15.09 1.53 -6.33
CA ARG A 96 -15.71 0.19 -6.47
C ARG A 96 -14.75 -0.86 -7.05
N PRO A 97 -13.97 -0.59 -8.12
CA PRO A 97 -12.92 -1.50 -8.57
C PRO A 97 -11.95 -1.93 -7.48
N ALA A 98 -11.48 -1.01 -6.62
CA ALA A 98 -10.57 -1.37 -5.53
C ALA A 98 -11.22 -2.34 -4.52
N VAL A 99 -12.50 -2.14 -4.21
CA VAL A 99 -13.27 -3.06 -3.34
C VAL A 99 -13.43 -4.43 -4.00
N LEU A 100 -13.71 -4.48 -5.32
CA LEU A 100 -13.85 -5.73 -6.06
C LEU A 100 -12.55 -6.57 -6.09
N LYS A 101 -11.37 -5.92 -5.99
CA LYS A 101 -10.08 -6.63 -5.85
C LYS A 101 -10.03 -7.50 -4.59
N LEU A 102 -10.82 -7.17 -3.56
CA LEU A 102 -10.98 -7.95 -2.32
C LEU A 102 -12.10 -9.00 -2.43
N GLU A 103 -13.23 -8.66 -3.06
CA GLU A 103 -14.41 -9.53 -3.16
C GLU A 103 -14.20 -10.74 -4.09
N GLY A 104 -13.38 -10.60 -5.14
CA GLY A 104 -13.16 -11.63 -6.16
C GLY A 104 -12.30 -12.83 -5.73
N ILE A 105 -12.03 -12.98 -4.43
CA ILE A 105 -11.03 -13.90 -3.91
C ILE A 105 -11.68 -15.11 -3.24
N ARG A 106 -11.56 -16.28 -3.87
CA ARG A 106 -11.61 -17.57 -3.15
C ARG A 106 -10.28 -17.79 -2.43
N GLY A 107 -10.03 -17.02 -1.37
CA GLY A 107 -8.82 -17.12 -0.52
C GLY A 107 -9.18 -17.44 0.91
N THR A 108 -8.17 -17.51 1.80
CA THR A 108 -8.44 -17.63 3.23
C THR A 108 -9.09 -16.32 3.69
N ALA A 109 -10.18 -16.39 4.46
CA ALA A 109 -10.88 -15.19 4.94
C ALA A 109 -9.96 -14.25 5.76
N GLY A 110 -8.85 -14.78 6.28
CA GLY A 110 -7.83 -14.04 7.03
C GLY A 110 -7.06 -13.02 6.19
N ASP A 111 -6.58 -13.38 5.00
CA ASP A 111 -5.77 -12.47 4.17
C ASP A 111 -6.58 -11.27 3.68
N CYS A 112 -7.84 -11.50 3.30
CA CYS A 112 -8.76 -10.42 2.89
C CYS A 112 -9.00 -9.43 4.04
N ARG A 113 -9.16 -9.94 5.26
CA ARG A 113 -9.34 -9.11 6.47
C ARG A 113 -8.09 -8.30 6.80
N ALA A 114 -6.92 -8.94 6.70
CA ALA A 114 -5.64 -8.30 6.93
C ALA A 114 -5.44 -7.10 6.00
N VAL A 115 -5.62 -7.32 4.70
CA VAL A 115 -5.41 -6.28 3.68
C VAL A 115 -6.48 -5.20 3.73
N SER A 116 -7.75 -5.57 3.94
CA SER A 116 -8.86 -4.61 3.96
C SER A 116 -8.84 -3.66 5.17
N ARG A 117 -8.31 -4.10 6.32
CA ARG A 117 -8.40 -3.33 7.56
C ARG A 117 -7.23 -3.53 8.51
N ASP A 118 -6.93 -4.77 8.88
CA ASP A 118 -6.14 -5.02 10.10
C ASP A 118 -4.70 -4.51 9.98
N ASN A 119 -4.11 -4.59 8.77
CA ASN A 119 -2.77 -4.05 8.50
C ASN A 119 -2.71 -2.54 8.70
N ALA A 120 -3.69 -1.80 8.16
CA ALA A 120 -3.77 -0.35 8.33
C ALA A 120 -4.01 0.02 9.80
N ALA A 121 -4.90 -0.71 10.49
CA ALA A 121 -5.17 -0.49 11.91
C ALA A 121 -3.92 -0.68 12.77
N ARG A 122 -3.15 -1.76 12.53
CA ARG A 122 -1.88 -2.01 13.20
C ARG A 122 -0.85 -0.93 12.90
N LEU A 123 -0.71 -0.55 11.63
CA LEU A 123 0.30 0.39 11.17
C LEU A 123 0.08 1.82 11.69
N PHE A 124 -1.18 2.26 11.73
CA PHE A 124 -1.56 3.61 12.13
C PHE A 124 -2.08 3.69 13.57
N GLY A 125 -2.09 2.58 14.32
CA GLY A 125 -2.55 2.53 15.70
C GLY A 125 -4.06 2.80 15.90
N ILE A 126 -4.87 2.51 14.89
CA ILE A 126 -6.32 2.75 14.92
C ILE A 126 -7.00 1.69 15.79
N GLY A 127 -7.85 2.13 16.73
CA GLY A 127 -8.62 1.23 17.61
C GLY A 127 -7.91 0.83 18.90
N LYS A 128 -6.73 1.38 19.20
CA LYS A 128 -6.17 1.37 20.56
C LYS A 128 -6.79 2.53 21.33
N GLU A 129 -7.53 2.27 22.40
CA GLU A 129 -7.86 3.31 23.38
C GLU A 129 -6.54 3.89 23.89
N LYS A 130 -6.42 5.22 23.88
CA LYS A 130 -5.33 5.89 24.59
C LYS A 130 -5.58 5.64 26.07
N THR A 131 -4.80 4.76 26.70
CA THR A 131 -4.75 4.71 28.16
C THR A 131 -4.26 6.08 28.62
N HIS A 132 -5.19 6.94 29.02
CA HIS A 132 -4.89 8.18 29.70
C HIS A 132 -4.33 7.78 31.05
N THR A 133 -3.00 7.76 31.17
CA THR A 133 -2.34 7.68 32.47
C THR A 133 -2.67 9.01 33.17
N PRO A 134 -3.43 9.00 34.28
CA PRO A 134 -3.68 10.23 35.01
C PRO A 134 -2.32 10.72 35.52
N VAL A 135 -1.95 11.93 35.11
CA VAL A 135 -0.82 12.63 35.70
C VAL A 135 -1.25 12.94 37.13
N HIS A 136 -0.66 12.22 38.08
CA HIS A 136 -0.84 12.46 39.50
C HIS A 136 -0.57 13.94 39.82
N ALA A 137 -1.55 14.57 40.45
CA ALA A 137 -1.42 15.80 41.23
C ALA A 137 -1.89 15.49 42.64
#